data_AF-A0A2N1J672-F1
#
_entry.id   AF-A0A2N1J672-F1
#
_cell.length_a   1.000
_cell.length_b   1.000
_cell.length_c   1.000
_cell.angle_alpha   90.00
_cell.angle_beta   90.00
_cell.angle_gamma   90.00
#
_symmetry.space_group_name_H-M   'P 1'
#
loop_
_entity.id
_entity.type
_entity.pdbx_description
1 polymer ?
#
loop_
_entity_poly.entity_id
_entity_poly.type
_entity_poly.pdbx_seq_one_letter_code
_entity_poly.pdbx_strand_id
1 'polypeptide(L)'
;MKRRELFSSIKSKLTNEEVLEIVRPPYYDNKELFFESCIKCDGACAIACEEKIISICEDKTPIIDFSKGGCTYCDKCAIACPTDVLKVENKKSIDVKISINILKCLAWNQTMCFSCKDPCLDDAIDFVAMFRPEINSNCTSCGFCIKYCPADAIEIGA
;
A
#
# COMPACT_ATOMS: atom_id res chain seq x y z
N MET A 1 49.49 15.62 5.57
CA MET A 1 49.21 14.23 5.98
C MET A 1 47.94 13.74 5.30
N LYS A 2 48.08 12.91 4.25
CA LYS A 2 46.98 12.20 3.59
C LYS A 2 46.72 10.87 4.32
N ARG A 3 45.48 10.61 4.73
CA ARG A 3 44.93 9.28 5.05
C ARG A 3 43.52 9.26 4.41
N ARG A 4 43.35 8.94 3.13
CA ARG A 4 43.16 7.58 2.56
C ARG A 4 42.24 6.73 3.45
N GLU A 5 40.94 6.68 3.11
CA GLU A 5 40.33 5.68 2.19
C GLU A 5 40.18 4.32 2.88
N LEU A 6 39.01 4.06 3.46
CA LEU A 6 38.51 2.71 3.78
C LEU A 6 36.98 2.67 3.61
N PHE A 7 36.50 3.00 2.40
CA PHE A 7 35.26 2.42 1.89
C PHE A 7 35.60 1.09 1.23
N SER A 8 35.87 0.06 2.04
CA SER A 8 35.98 -1.31 1.53
C SER A 8 34.65 -2.02 1.73
N SER A 9 33.88 -2.07 0.64
CA SER A 9 33.10 -3.23 0.22
C SER A 9 32.56 -4.15 1.32
N ILE A 10 31.37 -3.85 1.80
CA ILE A 10 30.41 -4.91 2.15
C ILE A 10 29.33 -4.87 1.08
N LYS A 11 29.72 -5.36 -0.10
CA LYS A 11 28.84 -5.77 -1.17
C LYS A 11 28.28 -7.14 -0.81
N SER A 12 27.58 -7.24 0.32
CA SER A 12 26.77 -8.42 0.63
C SER A 12 25.47 -8.25 -0.13
N LYS A 13 25.38 -8.96 -1.26
CA LYS A 13 24.13 -9.31 -1.93
C LYS A 13 23.11 -9.74 -0.86
N LEU A 14 22.25 -8.81 -0.48
CA LEU A 14 20.95 -9.12 0.12
C LEU A 14 20.03 -9.35 -1.06
N THR A 15 20.15 -10.52 -1.69
CA THR A 15 19.04 -11.08 -2.46
C THR A 15 18.17 -11.84 -1.46
N ASN A 16 17.54 -11.09 -0.55
CA ASN A 16 16.23 -11.50 -0.08
C ASN A 16 15.29 -11.02 -1.18
N GLU A 17 14.92 -11.90 -2.09
CA GLU A 17 13.69 -11.71 -2.84
C GLU A 17 12.56 -11.83 -1.83
N GLU A 18 12.36 -10.75 -1.04
CA GLU A 18 11.08 -10.47 -0.44
C GLU A 18 10.11 -10.42 -1.61
N VAL A 19 9.22 -11.42 -1.69
CA VAL A 19 8.11 -11.38 -2.62
C VAL A 19 7.31 -10.14 -2.23
N LEU A 20 7.58 -9.02 -2.90
CA LEU A 20 6.84 -7.79 -2.72
C LEU A 20 5.39 -8.13 -3.02
N GLU A 21 4.58 -8.14 -1.98
CA GLU A 21 3.18 -8.52 -2.08
C GLU A 21 2.49 -7.48 -2.97
N ILE A 22 2.14 -7.91 -4.19
CA ILE A 22 1.67 -7.00 -5.22
C ILE A 22 0.23 -6.60 -4.90
N VAL A 23 0.06 -5.38 -4.42
CA VAL A 23 -1.25 -4.80 -4.15
C VAL A 23 -1.89 -4.36 -5.47
N ARG A 24 -3.10 -4.84 -5.75
CA ARG A 24 -3.85 -4.49 -6.98
C ARG A 24 -4.91 -3.42 -6.70
N PRO A 25 -5.24 -2.55 -7.69
CA PRO A 25 -6.33 -1.59 -7.57
C PRO A 25 -7.63 -2.24 -7.08
N PRO A 26 -8.49 -1.50 -6.35
CA PRO A 26 -9.87 -1.94 -6.20
C PRO A 26 -10.56 -2.01 -7.57
N TYR A 27 -11.76 -2.60 -7.67
CA TYR A 27 -12.60 -2.63 -8.89
C TYR A 27 -12.39 -3.78 -9.90
N TYR A 28 -11.46 -4.73 -9.69
CA TYR A 28 -11.45 -5.97 -10.48
C TYR A 28 -12.13 -7.10 -9.71
N ASP A 29 -12.84 -7.98 -10.42
CA ASP A 29 -13.49 -9.15 -9.80
C ASP A 29 -12.82 -10.46 -10.19
N ASN A 30 -12.67 -10.68 -11.49
CA ASN A 30 -12.07 -11.88 -12.04
C ASN A 30 -10.56 -11.69 -12.30
N LYS A 31 -9.72 -12.51 -11.64
CA LYS A 31 -8.25 -12.42 -11.75
C LYS A 31 -7.76 -12.79 -13.15
N GLU A 32 -8.37 -13.77 -13.81
CA GLU A 32 -7.95 -14.21 -15.14
C GLU A 32 -8.15 -13.09 -16.17
N LEU A 33 -9.36 -12.51 -16.23
CA LEU A 33 -9.71 -11.37 -17.08
C LEU A 33 -8.86 -10.14 -16.76
N PHE A 34 -8.47 -9.94 -15.50
CA PHE A 34 -7.58 -8.87 -15.11
C PHE A 34 -6.23 -8.99 -15.83
N PHE A 35 -5.58 -10.15 -15.75
CA PHE A 35 -4.28 -10.37 -16.41
C PHE A 35 -4.37 -10.43 -17.94
N GLU A 36 -5.48 -10.91 -18.50
CA GLU A 36 -5.64 -10.98 -19.96
C GLU A 36 -5.97 -9.65 -20.62
N SER A 37 -6.72 -8.79 -19.94
CA SER A 37 -7.27 -7.56 -20.55
C SER A 37 -6.61 -6.27 -20.05
N CYS A 38 -5.96 -6.24 -18.88
CA CYS A 38 -5.18 -5.05 -18.46
C CYS A 38 -4.00 -4.78 -19.41
N ILE A 39 -3.35 -5.83 -19.92
CA ILE A 39 -2.17 -5.73 -20.80
C ILE A 39 -2.46 -5.05 -22.16
N LYS A 40 -3.74 -4.83 -22.47
CA LYS A 40 -4.23 -4.21 -23.71
C LYS A 40 -4.36 -2.68 -23.62
N CYS A 41 -4.03 -2.06 -22.48
CA CYS A 41 -4.06 -0.61 -22.29
C CYS A 41 -2.73 -0.08 -21.76
N ASP A 42 -2.44 1.19 -22.02
CA ASP A 42 -1.19 1.86 -21.59
C ASP A 42 -1.29 2.46 -20.17
N GLY A 43 -2.20 1.95 -19.33
CA GLY A 43 -2.30 2.36 -17.93
C GLY A 43 -3.06 3.66 -17.67
N ALA A 44 -4.19 3.89 -18.36
CA ALA A 44 -5.06 5.06 -18.13
C ALA A 44 -5.48 5.24 -16.66
N CYS A 45 -5.61 4.13 -15.91
CA CYS A 45 -5.88 4.15 -14.47
C CYS A 45 -4.77 4.83 -13.64
N ALA A 46 -3.51 4.72 -14.04
CA ALA A 46 -2.39 5.37 -13.38
C ALA A 46 -2.43 6.90 -13.56
N ILE A 47 -2.79 7.35 -14.77
CA ILE A 47 -2.96 8.78 -15.09
C ILE A 47 -4.16 9.37 -14.34
N ALA A 48 -5.26 8.62 -14.23
CA ALA A 48 -6.48 9.07 -13.56
C ALA A 48 -6.37 9.11 -12.02
N CYS A 49 -5.35 8.49 -11.42
CA CYS A 49 -5.17 8.42 -9.98
C CYS A 49 -4.56 9.71 -9.42
N GLU A 50 -5.38 10.53 -8.76
CA GLU A 50 -4.94 11.81 -8.17
C GLU A 50 -3.93 11.64 -7.04
N GLU A 51 -4.06 10.57 -6.25
CA GLU A 51 -3.11 10.21 -5.18
C GLU A 51 -1.77 9.72 -5.73
N LYS A 52 -1.67 9.44 -7.04
CA LYS A 52 -0.47 8.96 -7.73
C LYS A 52 0.13 7.68 -7.12
N ILE A 53 -0.73 6.84 -6.55
CA ILE A 53 -0.35 5.56 -5.95
C ILE A 53 -0.38 4.41 -6.97
N ILE A 54 -0.98 4.58 -8.14
CA ILE A 54 -1.03 3.52 -9.15
C ILE A 54 0.19 3.62 -10.08
N SER A 55 0.94 2.54 -10.22
CA SER A 55 1.98 2.38 -11.25
C SER A 55 1.76 1.12 -12.08
N ILE A 56 2.30 1.10 -13.30
CA ILE A 56 2.21 -0.05 -14.20
C ILE A 56 3.49 -0.88 -14.09
N CYS A 57 3.34 -2.17 -13.80
CA CYS A 57 4.46 -3.11 -13.72
C CYS A 57 4.98 -3.54 -15.10
N GLU A 58 6.08 -4.28 -15.12
CA GLU A 58 6.65 -4.86 -16.35
C GLU A 58 5.67 -5.81 -17.05
N ASP A 59 4.80 -6.48 -16.29
CA ASP A 59 3.71 -7.32 -16.79
C ASP A 59 2.54 -6.51 -17.38
N LYS A 60 2.67 -5.18 -17.49
CA LYS A 60 1.65 -4.22 -17.96
C LYS A 60 0.36 -4.17 -17.15
N THR A 61 0.38 -4.67 -15.92
CA THR A 61 -0.78 -4.58 -15.02
C THR A 61 -0.57 -3.52 -13.94
N PRO A 62 -1.64 -2.87 -13.47
CA PRO A 62 -1.53 -1.82 -12.46
C PRO A 62 -1.29 -2.41 -11.06
N ILE A 63 -0.47 -1.70 -10.28
CA ILE A 63 -0.20 -1.96 -8.87
C ILE A 63 -0.45 -0.72 -8.04
N ILE A 64 -0.74 -0.89 -6.75
CA ILE A 64 -0.80 0.19 -5.77
C ILE A 64 0.52 0.23 -4.99
N ASP A 65 1.10 1.42 -4.91
CA ASP A 65 2.28 1.75 -4.13
C ASP A 65 1.89 2.62 -2.93
N PHE A 66 1.67 1.98 -1.78
CA PHE A 66 1.28 2.67 -0.55
C PHE A 66 2.38 3.53 0.07
N SER A 67 3.63 3.46 -0.43
CA SER A 67 4.66 4.42 -0.01
C SER A 67 4.34 5.84 -0.48
N LYS A 68 3.54 5.98 -1.55
CA LYS A 68 3.14 7.27 -2.13
C LYS A 68 1.88 7.86 -1.53
N GLY A 69 0.99 7.06 -0.93
CA GLY A 69 -0.27 7.53 -0.36
C GLY A 69 -1.24 6.38 -0.09
N GLY A 70 -2.51 6.71 0.13
CA GLY A 70 -3.59 5.74 0.28
C GLY A 70 -4.64 5.87 -0.83
N CYS A 71 -5.44 4.83 -1.02
CA CYS A 71 -6.56 4.84 -1.95
C CYS A 71 -7.79 5.50 -1.33
N THR A 72 -8.37 6.48 -2.02
CA THR A 72 -9.60 7.17 -1.59
C THR A 72 -10.88 6.51 -2.12
N TYR A 73 -10.78 5.41 -2.86
CA TYR A 73 -11.92 4.74 -3.50
C TYR A 73 -12.80 5.69 -4.34
N CYS A 74 -12.16 6.61 -5.06
CA CYS A 74 -12.83 7.69 -5.82
C CYS A 74 -13.38 7.28 -7.19
N ASP A 75 -13.31 5.99 -7.55
CA ASP A 75 -13.83 5.41 -8.80
C ASP A 75 -13.13 5.86 -10.10
N LYS A 76 -12.27 6.89 -10.07
CA LYS A 76 -11.62 7.46 -11.27
C LYS A 76 -10.80 6.46 -12.09
N CYS A 77 -10.10 5.53 -11.43
CA CYS A 77 -9.33 4.50 -12.12
C CYS A 77 -10.22 3.46 -12.85
N ALA A 78 -11.41 3.17 -12.30
CA ALA A 78 -12.39 2.30 -12.95
C ALA A 78 -13.05 3.01 -14.14
N ILE A 79 -13.48 4.26 -13.96
CA ILE A 79 -14.09 5.08 -15.03
C ILE A 79 -13.13 5.26 -16.21
N ALA A 80 -11.82 5.40 -15.95
CA ALA A 80 -10.81 5.57 -16.98
C ALA A 80 -10.40 4.25 -17.68
N CYS A 81 -10.90 3.08 -17.25
CA CYS A 81 -10.48 1.79 -17.77
C CYS A 81 -11.13 1.51 -19.13
N PRO A 82 -10.36 1.47 -20.25
CA PRO A 82 -10.94 1.27 -21.58
C PRO A 82 -11.27 -0.19 -21.89
N THR A 83 -10.77 -1.13 -21.08
CA THR A 83 -10.91 -2.58 -21.28
C THR A 83 -11.97 -3.20 -20.39
N ASP A 84 -12.73 -2.38 -19.64
CA ASP A 84 -13.80 -2.82 -18.74
C ASP A 84 -13.35 -3.86 -17.69
N VAL A 85 -12.06 -3.88 -17.36
CA VAL A 85 -11.52 -4.78 -16.31
C VAL A 85 -11.77 -4.20 -14.91
N LEU A 86 -11.53 -2.90 -14.76
CA LEU A 86 -11.85 -2.16 -13.55
C LEU A 86 -13.23 -1.55 -13.73
N LYS A 87 -14.20 -1.98 -12.93
CA LYS A 87 -15.59 -1.53 -13.02
C LYS A 87 -16.08 -0.97 -11.69
N VAL A 88 -16.84 0.12 -11.75
CA VAL A 88 -17.42 0.74 -10.55
C VAL A 88 -18.36 -0.24 -9.85
N GLU A 89 -19.08 -1.07 -10.59
CA GLU A 89 -19.93 -2.13 -10.05
C GLU A 89 -19.17 -3.17 -9.22
N ASN A 90 -17.87 -3.36 -9.48
CA ASN A 90 -16.99 -4.30 -8.78
C ASN A 90 -16.25 -3.65 -7.60
N LYS A 91 -16.73 -2.49 -7.12
CA LYS A 91 -16.11 -1.78 -5.98
C LYS A 91 -16.07 -2.68 -4.75
N LYS A 92 -14.85 -2.90 -4.24
CA LYS A 92 -14.56 -3.62 -3.01
C LYS A 92 -13.30 -3.05 -2.36
N SER A 93 -13.11 -3.34 -1.08
CA SER A 93 -11.85 -3.05 -0.38
C SER A 93 -10.69 -3.75 -1.09
N ILE A 94 -9.52 -3.12 -1.04
CA ILE A 94 -8.28 -3.69 -1.57
C ILE A 94 -8.02 -5.03 -0.88
N ASP A 95 -7.72 -6.05 -1.67
CA ASP A 95 -7.58 -7.47 -1.26
C ASP A 95 -6.23 -7.71 -0.54
N VAL A 96 -6.05 -7.03 0.59
CA VAL A 96 -4.91 -7.17 1.51
C VAL A 96 -5.37 -6.96 2.94
N LYS A 97 -4.62 -7.51 3.89
CA LYS A 97 -4.78 -7.30 5.32
C LYS A 97 -3.71 -6.34 5.82
N ILE A 98 -4.15 -5.27 6.49
CA ILE A 98 -3.25 -4.35 7.19
C ILE A 98 -3.10 -4.81 8.65
N SER A 99 -1.88 -4.83 9.15
CA SER A 99 -1.55 -5.19 10.54
C SER A 99 -0.52 -4.25 11.16
N ILE A 100 -0.40 -4.27 12.49
CA ILE A 100 0.57 -3.47 13.23
C ILE A 100 1.62 -4.40 13.84
N ASN A 101 2.88 -4.20 13.46
CA ASN A 101 4.02 -4.83 14.10
C ASN A 101 4.29 -4.17 15.45
N ILE A 102 3.90 -4.85 16.54
CA ILE A 102 4.00 -4.32 17.90
C ILE A 102 5.45 -4.05 18.34
N LEU A 103 6.44 -4.75 17.76
CA LEU A 103 7.85 -4.57 18.12
C LEU A 103 8.42 -3.29 17.49
N LYS A 104 7.95 -2.91 16.30
CA LYS A 104 8.36 -1.67 15.61
C LYS A 104 7.52 -0.46 16.03
N CYS A 105 6.27 -0.66 16.44
CA CYS A 105 5.34 0.42 16.68
C CYS A 105 5.76 1.31 17.87
N LEU A 106 5.96 2.61 17.62
CA LEU A 106 6.35 3.57 18.66
C LEU A 106 5.34 3.64 19.82
N ALA A 107 4.04 3.58 19.52
CA ALA A 107 2.99 3.59 20.55
C ALA A 107 3.10 2.37 21.47
N TRP A 108 3.19 1.16 20.89
CA TRP A 108 3.40 -0.07 21.66
C TRP A 108 4.71 -0.04 22.49
N ASN A 109 5.71 0.72 22.03
CA ASN A 109 6.97 0.97 22.72
C ASN A 109 6.96 2.28 23.54
N GLN A 110 5.81 2.64 24.12
CA GLN A 110 5.65 3.71 25.14
C GLN A 110 5.97 5.13 24.66
N THR A 111 5.98 5.37 23.35
CA THR A 111 6.10 6.71 22.76
C THR A 111 4.73 7.22 22.34
N MET A 112 4.38 8.45 22.71
CA MET A 112 3.11 9.06 22.30
C MET A 112 3.09 9.27 20.78
N CYS A 113 2.42 8.38 20.05
CA CYS A 113 2.37 8.37 18.59
C CYS A 113 0.95 8.00 18.14
N PHE A 114 0.32 8.90 17.37
CA PHE A 114 -1.02 8.72 16.80
C PHE A 114 -1.02 8.80 15.26
N SER A 115 0.17 8.78 14.65
CA SER A 115 0.36 9.06 13.21
C SER A 115 -0.38 8.13 12.27
N CYS A 116 -0.71 6.91 12.69
CA CYS A 116 -1.55 6.00 11.89
C CYS A 116 -3.06 6.32 12.03
N LYS A 117 -3.50 6.81 13.20
CA LYS A 117 -4.90 7.13 13.49
C LYS A 117 -5.36 8.41 12.79
N ASP A 118 -4.54 9.45 12.80
CA ASP A 118 -4.88 10.75 12.21
C ASP A 118 -5.33 10.68 10.74
N PRO A 119 -4.66 9.92 9.83
CA PRO A 119 -5.09 9.79 8.45
C PRO A 119 -6.16 8.70 8.21
N CYS A 120 -6.63 8.00 9.26
CA CYS A 120 -7.62 6.94 9.13
C CYS A 120 -9.04 7.50 9.12
N LEU A 121 -9.57 7.75 7.93
CA LEU A 121 -10.92 8.32 7.75
C LEU A 121 -12.06 7.37 8.15
N ASP A 122 -11.80 6.06 8.17
CA ASP A 122 -12.79 5.02 8.49
C ASP A 122 -12.86 4.69 10.00
N ASP A 123 -12.14 5.43 10.85
CA ASP A 123 -11.99 5.19 12.30
C ASP A 123 -11.67 3.71 12.62
N ALA A 124 -10.72 3.16 11.84
CA ALA A 124 -10.35 1.76 11.90
C ALA A 124 -9.20 1.46 12.88
N ILE A 125 -8.70 2.47 13.60
CA ILE A 125 -7.57 2.34 14.53
C ILE A 125 -8.02 2.80 15.92
N ASP A 126 -8.28 1.81 16.76
CA ASP A 126 -8.63 2.01 18.16
C ASP A 126 -7.38 2.06 19.02
N PHE A 127 -7.36 2.92 20.02
CA PHE A 127 -6.31 2.93 21.04
C PHE A 127 -6.88 2.34 22.32
N VAL A 128 -6.43 1.13 22.65
CA VAL A 128 -6.72 0.52 23.95
C VAL A 128 -5.83 1.20 24.99
N ALA A 129 -6.46 1.88 25.94
CA ALA A 129 -5.79 2.86 26.80
C ALA A 129 -5.06 3.93 25.95
N MET A 130 -3.81 4.30 26.29
CA MET A 130 -3.10 5.41 25.61
C MET A 130 -2.09 4.97 24.54
N PHE A 131 -1.64 3.72 24.56
CA PHE A 131 -0.42 3.31 23.84
C PHE A 131 -0.57 2.04 22.98
N ARG A 132 -1.77 1.45 22.91
CA ARG A 132 -1.98 0.18 22.20
C ARG A 132 -2.93 0.39 21.03
N PRO A 133 -2.42 0.79 19.86
CA PRO A 133 -3.23 0.81 18.66
C PRO A 133 -3.59 -0.62 18.23
N GLU A 134 -4.85 -0.82 17.89
CA GLU A 134 -5.44 -2.04 17.34
C GLU A 134 -6.27 -1.68 16.10
N ILE A 135 -6.24 -2.53 15.08
CA ILE A 135 -7.03 -2.35 13.85
C ILE A 135 -8.35 -3.10 13.99
N ASN A 136 -9.47 -2.40 13.84
CA ASN A 136 -10.81 -2.98 13.93
C ASN A 136 -11.38 -3.36 12.54
N SER A 137 -12.63 -3.83 12.51
CA SER A 137 -13.31 -4.30 11.30
C SER A 137 -13.67 -3.22 10.28
N ASN A 138 -13.59 -1.94 10.62
CA ASN A 138 -13.86 -0.84 9.69
C ASN A 138 -12.71 -0.60 8.71
N CYS A 139 -11.57 -1.28 8.89
CA CYS A 139 -10.42 -1.14 8.01
C CYS A 139 -10.78 -1.49 6.57
N THR A 140 -10.69 -0.50 5.68
CA THR A 140 -10.92 -0.66 4.24
C THR A 140 -9.65 -1.06 3.49
N SER A 141 -8.53 -1.26 4.17
CA SER A 141 -7.23 -1.48 3.53
C SER A 141 -6.80 -0.35 2.57
N CYS A 142 -7.26 0.89 2.83
CA CYS A 142 -6.93 2.07 2.02
C CYS A 142 -5.44 2.43 2.01
N GLY A 143 -4.66 1.98 3.00
CA GLY A 143 -3.21 2.14 3.05
C GLY A 143 -2.68 3.51 3.48
N PHE A 144 -3.55 4.49 3.82
CA PHE A 144 -3.10 5.80 4.29
C PHE A 144 -2.21 5.69 5.54
N CYS A 145 -2.54 4.82 6.49
CA CYS A 145 -1.74 4.64 7.71
C CYS A 145 -0.30 4.18 7.46
N ILE A 146 -0.03 3.51 6.32
CA ILE A 146 1.29 2.97 5.97
C ILE A 146 2.28 4.11 5.76
N LYS A 147 1.96 5.04 4.85
CA LYS A 147 2.81 6.19 4.52
C LYS A 147 3.14 7.08 5.72
N TYR A 148 2.17 7.24 6.63
CA TYR A 148 2.32 8.14 7.77
C TYR A 148 2.99 7.48 8.98
N CYS A 149 3.27 6.17 8.96
CA CYS A 149 3.93 5.49 10.05
C CYS A 149 5.43 5.84 10.07
N PRO A 150 5.95 6.56 11.07
CA PRO A 150 7.36 6.97 11.09
C PRO A 150 8.35 5.83 11.41
N ALA A 151 7.84 4.65 11.76
CA ALA A 151 8.63 3.50 12.19
C ALA A 151 8.40 2.26 11.31
N ASP A 152 7.75 2.42 10.15
CA ASP A 152 7.42 1.33 9.22
C ASP A 152 6.82 0.11 9.93
N ALA A 153 5.95 0.38 10.91
CA ALA A 153 5.34 -0.62 11.78
C ALA A 153 3.99 -1.11 11.26
N ILE A 154 3.48 -0.53 10.17
CA ILE A 154 2.25 -0.99 9.51
C ILE A 154 2.67 -1.94 8.40
N GLU A 155 2.22 -3.19 8.48
CA GLU A 155 2.59 -4.27 7.56
C GLU A 155 1.38 -4.69 6.72
N ILE A 156 1.66 -5.08 5.48
CA ILE A 156 0.69 -5.64 4.53
C ILE A 156 0.89 -7.16 4.53
N GLY A 157 -0.20 -7.91 4.59
CA GLY A 157 -0.23 -9.35 4.38
C GLY A 157 -1.39 -9.77 3.47
N ALA A 158 -1.29 -10.93 2.83
CA ALA A 158 -2.39 -11.60 2.12
C ALA A 158 -3.42 -12.24 3.07
#